data_AF-A0A1J5BG94-F1
#
_entry.id   AF-A0A1J5BG94-F1
#
_cell.length_a   1.000
_cell.length_b   1.000
_cell.length_c   1.000
_cell.angle_alpha   90.00
_cell.angle_beta   90.00
_cell.angle_gamma   90.00
#
_symmetry.space_group_name_H-M   'P 1'
#
loop_
_entity.id
_entity.type
_entity.pdbx_description
1 polymer ?
#
loop_
_entity_poly.entity_id
_entity_poly.type
_entity_poly.pdbx_seq_one_letter_code
_entity_poly.pdbx_strand_id
1 'polypeptide(L)' 'MKVVALETRLFPDAPAVGAALDALAAEHAVVRIECARAGMGEEDWDRLLAEILASDLVVTL' A
#
# COMPACT_ATOMS: atom_id res chain seq x y z
N MET A 1 5.24 -13.32 1.09
CA MET A 1 4.10 -12.65 1.76
C MET A 1 3.54 -11.58 0.84
N LYS A 2 2.25 -11.28 0.94
CA LYS A 2 1.61 -10.15 0.26
C LYS A 2 1.63 -8.94 1.21
N VAL A 3 2.37 -7.92 0.84
CA VAL A 3 2.46 -6.64 1.55
C VAL A 3 1.68 -5.60 0.78
N VAL A 4 0.76 -4.91 1.44
CA VAL A 4 0.04 -3.76 0.86
C VAL A 4 0.56 -2.49 1.48
N ALA A 5 1.01 -1.57 0.64
CA ALA A 5 1.50 -0.25 0.99
C ALA A 5 0.44 0.79 0.63
N LEU A 6 -0.15 1.42 1.64
CA LEU A 6 -1.16 2.49 1.47
C LEU A 6 -0.43 3.83 1.45
N GLU A 7 -0.34 4.45 0.29
CA GLU A 7 0.28 5.77 0.10
C GLU A 7 -0.76 6.85 0.42
N THR A 8 -0.70 7.36 1.65
CA THR A 8 -1.58 8.39 2.23
C THR A 8 -0.96 9.79 2.24
N ARG A 9 0.37 9.88 2.11
CA ARG A 9 1.15 11.14 2.19
C ARG A 9 1.04 11.84 3.54
N LEU A 10 0.72 11.09 4.58
CA LEU A 10 0.56 11.61 5.95
C LEU A 10 1.84 11.49 6.78
N PHE A 11 2.76 10.60 6.39
CA PHE A 11 3.93 10.28 7.21
C PHE A 11 5.22 10.85 6.61
N PRO A 12 6.04 11.55 7.41
CA PRO A 12 7.26 12.21 6.93
C PRO A 12 8.40 11.23 6.58
N ASP A 13 8.33 9.99 7.07
CA ASP A 13 9.28 8.90 6.84
C ASP A 13 8.93 8.02 5.63
N ALA A 14 7.90 8.39 4.85
CA ALA A 14 7.48 7.68 3.65
C ALA A 14 8.63 7.33 2.67
N PRO A 15 9.66 8.19 2.43
CA PRO A 15 10.78 7.82 1.57
C PRO A 15 11.62 6.66 2.11
N ALA A 16 11.84 6.61 3.43
CA ALA A 16 12.64 5.56 4.06
C ALA A 16 11.88 4.22 4.06
N VAL A 17 10.60 4.25 4.41
CA VAL A 17 9.74 3.06 4.38
C VAL A 17 9.54 2.57 2.95
N GLY A 18 9.40 3.48 1.98
CA GLY A 18 9.32 3.16 0.55
C GLY A 18 10.56 2.41 0.05
N ALA A 19 11.76 2.85 0.42
CA ALA A 19 13.00 2.16 0.06
C ALA A 19 13.11 0.76 0.70
N ALA A 20 12.62 0.59 1.94
CA ALA A 20 12.56 -0.72 2.58
C ALA A 20 11.58 -1.66 1.87
N LEU A 21 10.42 -1.15 1.44
CA LEU A 21 9.45 -1.92 0.65
C LEU A 21 10.00 -2.35 -0.71
N ASP A 22 10.78 -1.49 -1.37
CA ASP A 22 11.43 -1.85 -2.64
C ASP A 22 12.46 -2.97 -2.46
N ALA A 23 13.18 -2.99 -1.34
CA ALA A 23 14.07 -4.11 -1.01
C ALA A 23 13.28 -5.40 -0.74
N LEU A 24 12.14 -5.33 -0.03
CA LEU A 24 11.27 -6.48 0.22
C LEU A 24 10.65 -7.06 -1.07
N ALA A 25 10.45 -6.23 -2.10
CA ALA A 25 9.84 -6.66 -3.35
C ALA A 25 10.66 -7.71 -4.12
N ALA A 26 11.93 -7.92 -3.75
CA ALA A 26 12.76 -8.99 -4.31
C ALA A 26 12.27 -10.40 -3.95
N GLU A 27 11.64 -10.56 -2.78
CA GLU A 27 11.24 -11.87 -2.23
C GLU A 27 9.75 -11.94 -1.87
N HIS A 28 9.05 -10.80 -1.89
CA HIS A 28 7.65 -10.67 -1.48
C HIS A 28 6.82 -9.90 -2.51
N ALA A 29 5.52 -10.15 -2.54
CA ALA A 29 4.61 -9.40 -3.38
C ALA A 29 4.25 -8.08 -2.68
N VAL A 30 4.72 -6.96 -3.21
CA VAL A 30 4.44 -5.63 -2.67
C VAL A 30 3.48 -4.91 -3.62
N VAL A 31 2.29 -4.56 -3.11
CA VAL A 31 1.26 -3.79 -3.83
C VAL A 31 1.18 -2.40 -3.23
N ARG A 32 1.29 -1.37 -4.06
CA ARG A 32 1.18 0.04 -3.63
C ARG A 32 -0.14 0.63 -4.09
N ILE A 33 -0.87 1.27 -3.18
CA ILE A 33 -2.19 1.86 -3.43
C ILE A 33 -2.16 3.33 -2.99
N GLU A 34 -2.37 4.25 -3.93
CA GLU A 34 -2.49 5.70 -3.64
C GLU A 34 -3.87 6.01 -3.06
N CYS A 35 -3.91 6.30 -1.76
CA CYS A 35 -5.10 6.63 -1.00
C CYS A 35 -5.39 8.14 -0.98
N ALA A 36 -4.43 9.00 -1.30
CA ALA A 36 -4.64 10.45 -1.34
C ALA A 36 -5.27 10.92 -2.67
N ARG A 37 -5.61 10.00 -3.58
CA ARG A 37 -6.23 10.35 -4.86
C ARG A 37 -7.67 10.82 -4.64
N ALA A 38 -7.95 12.05 -5.09
CA ALA A 38 -9.32 12.55 -5.17
C ALA A 38 -10.16 11.69 -6.15
N GLY A 39 -11.39 11.34 -5.73
CA GLY A 39 -12.36 10.68 -6.59
C GLY A 39 -12.27 9.15 -6.66
N MET A 40 -11.89 8.47 -5.57
CA MET A 40 -12.11 7.02 -5.46
C MET A 40 -13.62 6.72 -5.45
N GLY A 41 -14.07 5.94 -6.43
CA GLY A 41 -15.44 5.42 -6.48
C GLY A 41 -15.62 4.22 -5.56
N GLU A 42 -16.87 3.75 -5.43
CA GLU A 42 -17.20 2.55 -4.63
C GLU A 42 -16.41 1.31 -5.09
N GLU A 43 -16.28 1.09 -6.40
CA GLU A 43 -15.50 -0.03 -6.93
C GLU A 43 -13.99 0.07 -6.61
N ASP A 44 -13.44 1.28 -6.55
CA ASP A 44 -12.05 1.50 -6.15
C ASP A 44 -11.86 1.16 -4.67
N TRP A 45 -12.85 1.49 -3.83
CA TRP A 45 -12.87 1.13 -2.42
C TRP A 45 -12.98 -0.38 -2.21
N ASP A 46 -13.86 -1.06 -2.96
CA ASP A 46 -13.99 -2.52 -2.89
C ASP A 46 -12.68 -3.23 -3.26
N ARG A 47 -12.00 -2.75 -4.31
CA ARG A 47 -10.69 -3.28 -4.70
C ARG A 47 -9.64 -3.03 -3.62
N LEU A 48 -9.59 -1.83 -3.04
CA LEU A 48 -8.69 -1.52 -1.93
C LEU A 48 -8.94 -2.44 -0.73
N LEU A 49 -10.21 -2.64 -0.35
CA LEU A 49 -10.58 -3.52 0.75
C LEU A 49 -10.22 -4.98 0.46
N ALA A 50 -10.45 -5.47 -0.75
CA ALA A 50 -10.06 -6.80 -1.17
C ALA A 50 -8.54 -7.00 -1.08
N GLU A 51 -7.75 -6.01 -1.50
CA GLU A 51 -6.29 -6.04 -1.40
C GLU A 51 -5.82 -6.11 0.06
N ILE A 52 -6.41 -5.29 0.94
CA ILE A 52 -6.12 -5.30 2.38
C ILE A 52 -6.47 -6.65 3.01
N LEU A 53 -7.66 -7.18 2.74
CA LEU A 53 -8.12 -8.45 3.32
C LEU A 53 -7.31 -9.66 2.85
N ALA A 54 -6.73 -9.58 1.66
CA ALA A 54 -5.85 -10.62 1.12
C ALA A 54 -4.37 -10.46 1.53
N SER A 55 -4.01 -9.39 2.24
CA SER A 55 -2.63 -9.10 2.60
C SER A 55 -2.19 -9.83 3.88
N ASP A 56 -0.91 -10.21 3.93
CA ASP A 56 -0.27 -10.70 5.16
C ASP A 56 0.21 -9.53 6.05
N LEU A 57 0.49 -8.37 5.44
CA LEU A 57 0.98 -7.17 6.11
C LEU A 57 0.49 -5.91 5.38
N VAL A 58 -0.01 -4.95 6.16
CA VAL A 58 -0.35 -3.61 5.67
C VAL A 58 0.63 -2.60 6.25
N VAL A 59 1.19 -1.75 5.38
CA VAL A 59 2.08 -0.64 5.74
C VAL A 59 1.45 0.66 5.23
N THR A 60 1.40 1.68 6.07
CA THR A 60 0.87 3.00 5.68
C THR A 60 2.03 3.99 5.55
N LEU A 61 2.06 4.74 4.44
CA LEU A 61 3.07 5.76 4.11
C LEU A 61 2.41 7.13 3.88
#